data_AF-A0A6I6JPP7-F1
#
_entry.id   AF-A0A6I6JPP7-F1
#
_cell.length_a   1.000
_cell.length_b   1.000
_cell.length_c   1.000
_cell.angle_alpha   90.00
_cell.angle_beta   90.00
_cell.angle_gamma   90.00
#
_symmetry.space_group_name_H-M   'P 1'
#
loop_
_entity.id
_entity.type
_entity.pdbx_description
1 polymer ?
#
loop_
_entity_poly.entity_id
_entity_poly.type
_entity_poly.pdbx_seq_one_letter_code
_entity_poly.pdbx_strand_id
1 'polypeptide(L)'
;MNPTRYKSAFYPIVFLIIVFFSKGCSSELRLDEAHDKTEKLFQKELKKDNVQNAFLSVYSPSLKIDWNFTGGNFQNGESVKIVTPFYTASIGKTFTATAISVLVEQGELKFGDKISFYLPDSILENLHIFEGKDYSGEITVAQLLQHTSGLPDYFEGKTADGTPNVMEQIFADTSKFWKPVETIDFVKKKMQPLFAPGTDYRYTDTEYVLLGLIIQNVSEMPLHDFFQKHFFEPLEMRNTYMNLRSEPIEATGKTSELYAGDFEASTLTSLSADWAGGGLVSTSNDLIIFQHALFTGKIISAKTLKTMQNWVPETRGMEYGFGLRKVSFKKLFPSLPDLTVIGHSGSTGSFMFYCPKLDVYLAGTLNQTDEVKNSVVLMVKVLSIVNKIENIKKQS
;
A
#
# COMPACT_ATOMS: atom_id res chain seq x y z
N MET A 1 18.15 12.65 -24.02
CA MET A 1 18.34 12.71 -22.55
C MET A 1 18.77 11.33 -22.08
N ASN A 2 19.79 11.24 -21.21
CA ASN A 2 20.49 9.98 -20.93
C ASN A 2 19.67 9.12 -19.93
N PRO A 3 19.08 7.98 -20.32
CA PRO A 3 18.14 7.20 -19.49
C PRO A 3 18.81 6.37 -18.38
N THR A 4 20.10 6.57 -18.12
CA THR A 4 20.94 5.63 -17.34
C THR A 4 21.09 5.96 -15.85
N ARG A 5 20.32 6.91 -15.30
CA ARG A 5 20.47 7.33 -13.88
C ARG A 5 19.59 6.61 -12.86
N TYR A 6 18.64 5.78 -13.26
CA TYR A 6 17.84 4.97 -12.32
C TYR A 6 18.37 3.54 -12.20
N LYS A 7 19.55 3.42 -11.57
CA LYS A 7 20.01 2.15 -11.00
C LYS A 7 20.46 2.44 -9.57
N SER A 8 19.53 2.44 -8.62
CA SER A 8 19.89 2.32 -7.21
C SER A 8 20.17 0.84 -6.92
N ALA A 9 21.45 0.55 -6.75
CA ALA A 9 21.95 -0.77 -6.43
C ALA A 9 21.55 -1.13 -4.98
N PHE A 10 20.85 -2.25 -4.81
CA PHE A 10 20.78 -2.96 -3.53
C PHE A 10 22.17 -3.58 -3.27
N TYR A 11 22.96 -2.93 -2.41
CA TYR A 11 24.13 -3.56 -1.77
C TYR A 11 23.98 -3.48 -0.24
N PRO A 12 24.38 -4.52 0.51
CA PRO A 12 24.25 -4.54 1.95
C PRO A 12 25.40 -3.74 2.56
N ILE A 13 25.14 -2.50 2.97
CA ILE A 13 26.08 -1.75 3.78
C ILE A 13 25.69 -1.92 5.25
N VAL A 14 26.49 -2.71 5.96
CA VAL A 14 26.43 -2.87 7.42
C VAL A 14 26.98 -1.59 8.06
N PHE A 15 26.14 -0.84 8.76
CA PHE A 15 26.59 0.17 9.72
C PHE A 15 25.96 -0.05 11.09
N LEU A 16 26.84 -0.08 12.09
CA LEU A 16 26.56 -0.23 13.51
C LEU A 16 25.82 1.01 14.02
N ILE A 17 24.56 0.86 14.45
CA ILE A 17 23.83 1.94 15.11
C ILE A 17 24.09 1.84 16.62
N ILE A 18 24.89 2.75 17.16
CA ILE A 18 25.05 2.93 18.61
C ILE A 18 23.94 3.87 19.08
N VAL A 19 22.91 3.29 19.70
CA VAL A 19 21.88 4.06 20.42
C VAL A 19 22.34 4.24 21.86
N PHE A 20 22.66 5.47 22.25
CA PHE A 20 22.86 5.81 23.65
C PHE A 20 21.50 5.83 24.37
N PHE A 21 21.27 4.84 25.23
CA PHE A 21 20.19 4.89 26.22
C PHE A 21 20.71 5.61 27.47
N SER A 22 20.30 6.86 27.68
CA SER A 22 20.38 7.48 28.99
C SER A 22 19.37 6.78 29.92
N LYS A 23 19.87 6.14 30.98
CA LYS A 23 19.06 5.70 32.12
C LYS A 23 18.60 6.93 32.89
N GLY A 24 17.48 7.51 32.45
CA GLY A 24 16.74 8.52 33.20
C GLY A 24 15.61 7.84 33.98
N CYS A 25 15.46 8.26 35.24
CA CYS A 25 14.37 7.90 36.16
C CYS A 25 13.01 7.89 35.45
N SER A 26 12.23 6.82 35.61
CA SER A 26 10.93 6.62 34.93
C SER A 26 9.86 7.55 35.51
N SER A 27 9.76 8.76 34.99
CA SER A 27 8.51 9.51 35.05
C SER A 27 7.52 8.90 34.05
N GLU A 28 6.29 8.67 34.47
CA GLU A 28 5.19 8.20 33.63
C GLU A 28 5.12 9.02 32.33
N LEU A 29 5.26 8.39 31.16
CA LEU A 29 5.03 9.11 29.91
C LEU A 29 3.52 9.36 29.77
N ARG A 30 3.09 10.58 30.04
CA ARG A 30 1.70 11.00 29.85
C ARG A 30 1.34 11.03 28.35
N LEU A 31 0.05 10.86 28.03
CA LEU A 31 -0.44 10.92 26.64
C LEU A 31 -0.02 12.22 25.94
N ASP A 32 -0.08 13.35 26.64
CA ASP A 32 0.34 14.66 26.11
C ASP A 32 1.84 14.69 25.79
N GLU A 33 2.69 14.10 26.64
CA GLU A 33 4.13 14.00 26.36
C GLU A 33 4.43 13.09 25.17
N ALA A 34 3.63 12.03 24.99
CA ALA A 34 3.75 11.13 23.85
C ALA A 34 3.30 11.80 22.55
N HIS A 35 2.22 12.59 22.60
CA HIS A 35 1.77 13.45 21.51
C HIS A 35 2.88 14.42 21.11
N ASP A 36 3.42 15.19 22.06
CA ASP A 36 4.49 16.17 21.80
C ASP A 36 5.77 15.54 21.23
N LYS A 37 6.13 14.35 21.71
CA LYS A 37 7.28 13.60 21.15
C LYS A 37 6.99 13.13 19.72
N THR A 38 5.76 12.72 19.43
CA THR A 38 5.33 12.32 18.09
C THR A 38 5.34 13.51 17.14
N GLU A 39 4.80 14.65 17.56
CA GLU A 39 4.83 15.89 16.79
C GLU A 39 6.26 16.35 16.50
N LYS A 40 7.16 16.32 17.50
CA LYS A 40 8.58 16.64 17.29
C LYS A 40 9.27 15.71 16.29
N LEU A 41 8.91 14.42 16.26
CA LEU A 41 9.42 13.49 15.26
C LEU A 41 8.88 13.82 13.88
N PHE A 42 7.57 14.04 13.75
CA PHE A 42 6.93 14.42 12.50
C PHE A 42 7.56 15.70 11.92
N GLN A 43 7.67 16.76 12.73
CA GLN A 43 8.30 18.02 12.35
C GLN A 43 9.78 17.85 11.96
N LYS A 44 10.49 16.90 12.55
CA LYS A 44 11.88 16.60 12.17
C LYS A 44 11.96 15.99 10.77
N GLU A 45 11.08 15.04 10.44
CA GLU A 45 11.05 14.43 9.12
C GLU A 45 10.58 15.45 8.06
N LEU A 46 9.57 16.29 8.39
CA LEU A 46 9.07 17.36 7.52
C LEU A 46 10.11 18.42 7.17
N LYS A 47 11.07 18.70 8.07
CA LYS A 47 12.11 19.73 7.85
C LYS A 47 13.28 19.27 6.96
N LYS A 48 13.25 18.05 6.43
CA LYS A 48 14.27 17.61 5.48
C LYS A 48 14.09 18.32 4.14
N ASP A 49 15.21 18.65 3.50
CA ASP A 49 15.21 19.46 2.27
C ASP A 49 14.39 18.86 1.12
N ASN A 50 14.26 17.52 1.08
CA ASN A 50 13.50 16.82 0.05
C ASN A 50 12.02 16.59 0.42
N VAL A 51 11.57 16.88 1.64
CA VAL A 51 10.17 16.67 2.06
C VAL A 51 9.37 17.96 1.89
N GLN A 52 8.44 17.98 0.94
CA GLN A 52 7.64 19.17 0.62
C GLN A 52 6.39 19.29 1.51
N ASN A 53 5.76 18.15 1.77
CA ASN A 53 4.63 18.02 2.67
C ASN A 53 4.56 16.60 3.25
N ALA A 54 3.90 16.46 4.38
CA ALA A 54 3.77 15.20 5.09
C ALA A 54 2.43 15.12 5.83
N PHE A 55 1.98 13.88 6.04
CA PHE A 55 0.72 13.56 6.70
C PHE A 55 0.93 12.36 7.62
N LEU A 56 0.36 12.41 8.82
CA LEU A 56 0.39 11.31 9.78
C LEU A 56 -0.87 11.35 10.65
N SER A 57 -1.65 10.28 10.62
CA SER A 57 -2.73 10.01 11.55
C SER A 57 -2.36 8.81 12.41
N VAL A 58 -2.57 8.94 13.72
CA VAL A 58 -2.41 7.88 14.73
C VAL A 58 -3.71 7.78 15.49
N TYR A 59 -4.32 6.60 15.48
CA TYR A 59 -5.61 6.36 16.10
C TYR A 59 -5.55 5.13 17.00
N SER A 60 -6.08 5.21 18.21
CA SER A 60 -6.24 4.06 19.10
C SER A 60 -7.47 4.26 19.98
N PRO A 61 -8.55 3.48 19.79
CA PRO A 61 -9.74 3.62 20.60
C PRO A 61 -9.47 3.22 22.06
N SER A 62 -8.70 2.16 22.30
CA SER A 62 -8.35 1.70 23.64
C SER A 62 -7.45 2.66 24.42
N LEU A 63 -6.60 3.43 23.72
CA LEU A 63 -5.72 4.43 24.34
C LEU A 63 -6.29 5.85 24.31
N LYS A 64 -7.46 6.06 23.69
CA LYS A 64 -8.07 7.37 23.44
C LYS A 64 -7.14 8.31 22.67
N ILE A 65 -6.45 7.75 21.67
CA ILE A 65 -5.57 8.51 20.78
C ILE A 65 -6.32 8.81 19.50
N ASP A 66 -6.34 10.09 19.13
CA ASP A 66 -6.74 10.59 17.83
C ASP A 66 -5.82 11.77 17.51
N TRP A 67 -4.65 11.45 16.94
CA TRP A 67 -3.61 12.43 16.65
C TRP A 67 -3.47 12.58 15.15
N ASN A 68 -3.48 13.82 14.69
CA ASN A 68 -3.37 14.14 13.28
C ASN A 68 -2.34 15.24 13.09
N PHE A 69 -1.32 14.93 12.31
CA PHE A 69 -0.21 15.80 12.00
C PHE A 69 -0.15 16.02 10.50
N THR A 70 -0.08 17.28 10.10
CA THR A 70 -0.02 17.69 8.69
C THR A 70 0.84 18.93 8.60
N GLY A 71 1.67 19.02 7.58
CA GLY A 71 2.48 20.20 7.35
C GLY A 71 3.19 20.19 6.01
N GLY A 72 3.76 21.35 5.67
CA GLY A 72 4.35 21.62 4.37
C GLY A 72 3.38 22.36 3.45
N ASN A 73 3.81 22.55 2.20
CA ASN A 73 3.10 23.38 1.24
C ASN A 73 2.97 22.67 -0.13
N PHE A 74 2.01 23.12 -0.92
CA PHE A 74 1.95 22.92 -2.36
C PHE A 74 3.02 23.78 -3.06
N GLN A 75 3.26 23.54 -4.36
CA GLN A 75 4.23 24.33 -5.14
C GLN A 75 3.92 25.83 -5.20
N ASN A 76 2.64 26.20 -5.14
CA ASN A 76 2.20 27.60 -5.14
C ASN A 76 2.40 28.31 -3.78
N GLY A 77 2.94 27.61 -2.77
CA GLY A 77 3.18 28.14 -1.43
C GLY A 77 1.99 28.03 -0.47
N GLU A 78 0.83 27.54 -0.93
CA GLU A 78 -0.31 27.28 -0.04
C GLU A 78 -0.02 26.08 0.87
N SER A 79 -0.42 26.15 2.13
CA SER A 79 -0.23 25.03 3.06
C SER A 79 -1.21 23.90 2.80
N VAL A 80 -0.71 22.67 2.90
CA VAL A 80 -1.56 21.47 2.88
C VAL A 80 -2.43 21.41 4.13
N LYS A 81 -3.56 20.71 4.06
CA LYS A 81 -4.52 20.54 5.15
C LYS A 81 -4.71 19.06 5.47
N ILE A 82 -5.27 18.75 6.64
CA ILE A 82 -5.58 17.37 7.03
C ILE A 82 -6.48 16.63 6.02
N VAL A 83 -7.34 17.38 5.32
CA VAL A 83 -8.23 16.86 4.26
C VAL A 83 -7.56 16.79 2.89
N THR A 84 -6.31 17.23 2.74
CA THR A 84 -5.56 17.15 1.49
C THR A 84 -5.23 15.70 1.18
N PRO A 85 -5.73 15.15 0.06
CA PRO A 85 -5.46 13.77 -0.29
C PRO A 85 -4.08 13.63 -0.95
N PHE A 86 -3.50 12.42 -0.86
CA PHE A 86 -2.20 12.05 -1.41
C PHE A 86 -2.26 10.69 -2.11
N TYR A 87 -1.28 10.43 -2.98
CA TYR A 87 -1.17 9.17 -3.72
C TYR A 87 -0.76 8.02 -2.79
N THR A 88 -1.64 7.04 -2.66
CA THR A 88 -1.48 5.94 -1.70
C THR A 88 -0.65 4.78 -2.24
N ALA A 89 -0.45 4.72 -3.56
CA ALA A 89 0.22 3.63 -4.25
C ALA A 89 -0.29 2.28 -3.73
N SER A 90 0.61 1.33 -3.46
CA SER A 90 0.25 -0.06 -3.15
C SER A 90 -0.64 -0.31 -1.92
N ILE A 91 -1.02 0.71 -1.15
CA ILE A 91 -2.14 0.60 -0.20
C ILE A 91 -3.44 0.21 -0.92
N GLY A 92 -3.60 0.58 -2.21
CA GLY A 92 -4.71 0.17 -3.06
C GLY A 92 -4.93 -1.35 -3.12
N LYS A 93 -3.89 -2.16 -2.96
CA LYS A 93 -3.99 -3.62 -2.89
C LYS A 93 -4.88 -4.10 -1.75
N THR A 94 -4.83 -3.43 -0.59
CA THR A 94 -5.70 -3.79 0.52
C THR A 94 -7.17 -3.51 0.19
N PHE A 95 -7.48 -2.45 -0.56
CA PHE A 95 -8.83 -2.15 -1.02
C PHE A 95 -9.32 -3.20 -2.03
N THR A 96 -8.49 -3.52 -3.04
CA THR A 96 -8.79 -4.56 -4.04
C THR A 96 -9.01 -5.93 -3.39
N ALA A 97 -8.14 -6.34 -2.46
CA ALA A 97 -8.30 -7.60 -1.73
C ALA A 97 -9.54 -7.62 -0.82
N THR A 98 -9.90 -6.47 -0.24
CA THR A 98 -11.14 -6.33 0.55
C THR A 98 -12.37 -6.43 -0.35
N ALA A 99 -12.33 -5.87 -1.56
CA ALA A 99 -13.43 -6.00 -2.54
C ALA A 99 -13.66 -7.45 -2.98
N ILE A 100 -12.59 -8.18 -3.26
CA ILE A 100 -12.66 -9.63 -3.51
C ILE A 100 -13.27 -10.36 -2.31
N SER A 101 -12.89 -9.97 -1.09
CA SER A 101 -13.43 -10.57 0.14
C SER A 101 -14.93 -10.28 0.34
N VAL A 102 -15.39 -9.08 -0.03
CA VAL A 102 -16.83 -8.74 -0.06
C VAL A 102 -17.58 -9.63 -1.04
N LEU A 103 -17.06 -9.81 -2.26
CA LEU A 103 -17.66 -10.71 -3.26
C LEU A 103 -17.67 -12.17 -2.78
N VAL A 104 -16.67 -12.61 -2.03
CA VAL A 104 -16.66 -13.93 -1.37
C VAL A 104 -17.77 -14.08 -0.35
N GLU A 105 -17.98 -13.06 0.51
CA GLU A 105 -19.04 -13.11 1.51
C GLU A 105 -20.45 -13.03 0.89
N GLN A 106 -20.57 -12.39 -0.27
CA GLN A 106 -21.80 -12.37 -1.07
C GLN A 106 -22.05 -13.70 -1.81
N GLY A 107 -21.06 -14.60 -1.87
CA GLY A 107 -21.16 -15.89 -2.55
C GLY A 107 -20.94 -15.82 -4.07
N GLU A 108 -20.49 -14.67 -4.59
CA GLU A 108 -20.27 -14.42 -6.02
C GLU A 108 -18.98 -15.08 -6.54
N LEU A 109 -18.00 -15.28 -5.66
CA LEU A 109 -16.77 -16.02 -5.97
C LEU A 109 -16.19 -16.69 -4.73
N LYS A 110 -15.19 -17.57 -4.89
CA LYS A 110 -14.38 -18.12 -3.78
C LYS A 110 -12.91 -17.82 -3.99
N PHE A 111 -12.17 -17.67 -2.88
CA PHE A 111 -10.72 -17.49 -2.94
C PHE A 111 -9.99 -18.64 -3.68
N GLY A 112 -10.50 -19.86 -3.59
CA GLY A 112 -9.90 -21.02 -4.26
C GLY A 112 -10.30 -21.20 -5.72
N ASP A 113 -11.22 -20.37 -6.24
CA ASP A 113 -11.68 -20.51 -7.61
C ASP A 113 -10.59 -20.12 -8.61
N LYS A 114 -10.59 -20.79 -9.75
CA LYS A 114 -9.70 -20.48 -10.87
C LYS A 114 -10.11 -19.16 -11.49
N ILE A 115 -9.13 -18.33 -11.86
CA ILE A 115 -9.39 -17.03 -12.49
C ILE A 115 -10.10 -17.18 -13.85
N SER A 116 -9.98 -18.36 -14.47
CA SER A 116 -10.65 -18.72 -15.71
C SER A 116 -12.17 -18.80 -15.61
N PHE A 117 -12.73 -18.83 -14.40
CA PHE A 117 -14.17 -18.74 -14.21
C PHE A 117 -14.72 -17.31 -14.36
N TYR A 118 -13.84 -16.30 -14.28
CA TYR A 118 -14.24 -14.89 -14.18
C TYR A 118 -13.62 -13.98 -15.24
N LEU A 119 -12.65 -14.48 -16.00
CA LEU A 119 -11.95 -13.70 -17.01
C LEU A 119 -12.12 -14.35 -18.38
N PRO A 120 -12.28 -13.56 -19.45
CA PRO A 120 -12.42 -14.10 -20.80
C PRO A 120 -11.08 -14.65 -21.33
N ASP A 121 -11.16 -15.55 -22.30
CA ASP A 121 -9.99 -16.17 -22.95
C ASP A 121 -8.99 -15.14 -23.49
N SER A 122 -9.46 -13.98 -23.95
CA SER A 122 -8.57 -12.90 -24.44
C SER A 122 -7.57 -12.40 -23.38
N ILE A 123 -7.95 -12.45 -22.10
CA ILE A 123 -7.07 -12.12 -20.98
C ILE A 123 -6.16 -13.30 -20.62
N LEU A 124 -6.70 -14.52 -20.66
CA LEU A 124 -6.02 -15.72 -20.16
C LEU A 124 -5.03 -16.34 -21.14
N GLU A 125 -5.32 -16.32 -22.44
CA GLU A 125 -4.51 -17.03 -23.43
C GLU A 125 -3.04 -16.59 -23.37
N ASN A 126 -2.10 -17.53 -23.26
CA ASN A 126 -0.66 -17.26 -23.17
C ASN A 126 -0.23 -16.36 -21.99
N LEU A 127 -1.08 -16.19 -20.97
CA LEU A 127 -0.76 -15.36 -19.81
C LEU A 127 0.37 -15.96 -18.96
N HIS A 128 0.39 -17.29 -18.83
CA HIS A 128 1.37 -18.00 -18.00
C HIS A 128 1.89 -19.29 -18.65
N ILE A 129 2.74 -19.15 -19.66
CA ILE A 129 3.52 -20.27 -20.21
C ILE A 129 4.85 -20.37 -19.45
N PHE A 130 5.02 -21.44 -18.67
CA PHE A 130 6.25 -21.68 -17.90
C PHE A 130 6.77 -23.08 -18.19
N GLU A 131 8.06 -23.17 -18.57
CA GLU A 131 8.74 -24.43 -18.91
C GLU A 131 7.95 -25.30 -19.91
N GLY A 132 7.33 -24.66 -20.90
CA GLY A 132 6.57 -25.35 -21.97
C GLY A 132 5.17 -25.81 -21.57
N LYS A 133 4.70 -25.49 -20.36
CA LYS A 133 3.34 -25.77 -19.90
C LYS A 133 2.54 -24.48 -19.71
N ASP A 134 1.29 -24.50 -20.19
CA ASP A 134 0.32 -23.43 -19.95
C ASP A 134 -0.36 -23.62 -18.59
N TYR A 135 -0.21 -22.63 -17.72
CA TYR A 135 -0.84 -22.56 -16.40
C TYR A 135 -1.91 -21.47 -16.31
N SER A 136 -2.22 -20.76 -17.40
CA SER A 136 -3.07 -19.57 -17.38
C SER A 136 -4.45 -19.84 -16.79
N GLY A 137 -5.03 -21.00 -17.10
CA GLY A 137 -6.32 -21.44 -16.58
C GLY A 137 -6.27 -22.08 -15.18
N GLU A 138 -5.09 -22.29 -14.61
CA GLU A 138 -4.87 -22.97 -13.32
C GLU A 138 -4.62 -22.01 -12.16
N ILE A 139 -4.33 -20.74 -12.45
CA ILE A 139 -4.12 -19.71 -11.43
C ILE A 139 -5.44 -19.48 -10.66
N THR A 140 -5.34 -19.42 -9.34
CA THR A 140 -6.48 -19.17 -8.44
C THR A 140 -6.52 -17.73 -7.95
N VAL A 141 -7.69 -17.27 -7.51
CA VAL A 141 -7.87 -15.94 -6.91
C VAL A 141 -6.95 -15.76 -5.69
N ALA A 142 -6.81 -16.78 -4.83
CA ALA A 142 -5.92 -16.75 -3.66
C ALA A 142 -4.44 -16.56 -4.05
N GLN A 143 -3.99 -17.19 -5.14
CA GLN A 143 -2.61 -17.04 -5.60
C GLN A 143 -2.33 -15.62 -6.11
N LEU A 144 -3.31 -14.98 -6.78
CA LEU A 144 -3.19 -13.56 -7.15
C LEU A 144 -3.12 -12.67 -5.90
N LEU A 145 -3.97 -12.93 -4.89
CA LEU A 145 -4.04 -12.12 -3.68
C LEU A 145 -2.75 -12.17 -2.83
N GLN A 146 -1.99 -13.27 -2.89
CA GLN A 146 -0.78 -13.53 -2.07
C GLN A 146 0.54 -13.41 -2.82
N HIS A 147 0.52 -13.02 -4.08
CA HIS A 147 1.73 -12.95 -4.91
C HIS A 147 2.44 -14.29 -5.12
N THR A 148 1.66 -15.35 -5.35
CA THR A 148 2.17 -16.70 -5.61
C THR A 148 1.70 -17.25 -6.95
N SER A 149 1.34 -16.40 -7.92
CA SER A 149 0.89 -16.87 -9.23
C SER A 149 2.03 -17.27 -10.17
N GLY A 150 3.22 -16.69 -10.01
CA GLY A 150 4.33 -16.83 -10.95
C GLY A 150 4.32 -15.80 -12.10
N LEU A 151 3.30 -14.93 -12.16
CA LEU A 151 3.21 -13.88 -13.18
C LEU A 151 4.35 -12.85 -13.03
N PRO A 152 4.86 -12.31 -14.14
CA PRO A 152 5.87 -11.26 -14.08
C PRO A 152 5.22 -9.90 -13.84
N ASP A 153 6.05 -8.94 -13.42
CA ASP A 153 5.60 -7.61 -13.08
C ASP A 153 5.67 -6.63 -14.24
N TYR A 154 4.51 -6.19 -14.75
CA TYR A 154 4.45 -5.23 -15.85
C TYR A 154 5.04 -3.86 -15.49
N PHE A 155 4.94 -3.49 -14.22
CA PHE A 155 5.22 -2.14 -13.75
C PHE A 155 6.73 -1.88 -13.68
N GLU A 156 7.46 -2.65 -12.87
CA GLU A 156 8.91 -2.50 -12.66
C GLU A 156 9.73 -3.70 -13.15
N GLY A 157 9.09 -4.79 -13.56
CA GLY A 157 9.75 -6.00 -14.04
C GLY A 157 10.56 -5.78 -15.31
N LYS A 158 11.51 -6.67 -15.56
CA LYS A 158 12.33 -6.65 -16.78
C LYS A 158 11.58 -7.31 -17.93
N THR A 159 11.58 -6.66 -19.08
CA THR A 159 11.10 -7.25 -20.33
C THR A 159 12.12 -8.26 -20.88
N ALA A 160 11.63 -9.26 -21.61
CA ALA A 160 12.45 -10.30 -22.22
C ALA A 160 13.31 -9.79 -23.39
N ASP A 161 12.85 -8.73 -24.08
CA ASP A 161 13.52 -8.12 -25.22
C ASP A 161 14.36 -6.88 -24.85
N GLY A 162 14.42 -6.52 -23.56
CA GLY A 162 15.16 -5.36 -23.06
C GLY A 162 14.50 -4.01 -23.37
N THR A 163 13.26 -4.00 -23.85
CA THR A 163 12.48 -2.76 -24.02
C THR A 163 12.03 -2.19 -22.66
N PRO A 164 11.70 -0.88 -22.60
CA PRO A 164 11.31 -0.27 -21.33
C PRO A 164 10.05 -0.90 -20.71
N ASN A 165 10.05 -1.09 -19.40
CA ASN A 165 8.85 -1.50 -18.65
C ASN A 165 7.82 -0.37 -18.54
N VAL A 166 6.66 -0.62 -17.94
CA VAL A 166 5.59 0.39 -17.89
C VAL A 166 5.99 1.59 -17.02
N MET A 167 6.72 1.40 -15.93
CA MET A 167 7.23 2.50 -15.11
C MET A 167 8.17 3.42 -15.91
N GLU A 168 9.08 2.86 -16.71
CA GLU A 168 9.92 3.66 -17.60
C GLU A 168 9.11 4.36 -18.70
N GLN A 169 8.07 3.71 -19.23
CA GLN A 169 7.17 4.32 -20.22
C GLN A 169 6.30 5.45 -19.65
N ILE A 170 5.93 5.41 -18.37
CA ILE A 170 5.18 6.47 -17.69
C ILE A 170 5.88 7.82 -17.81
N PHE A 171 7.22 7.83 -17.67
CA PHE A 171 8.02 9.05 -17.78
C PHE A 171 8.43 9.37 -19.23
N ALA A 172 8.35 8.40 -20.14
CA ALA A 172 8.68 8.61 -21.55
C ALA A 172 7.50 9.20 -22.34
N ASP A 173 6.27 8.78 -22.05
CA ASP A 173 5.02 9.32 -22.61
C ASP A 173 4.04 9.64 -21.48
N THR A 174 4.17 10.84 -20.95
CA THR A 174 3.41 11.34 -19.80
C THR A 174 1.92 11.55 -20.09
N SER A 175 1.56 11.63 -21.37
CA SER A 175 0.20 11.91 -21.83
C SER A 175 -0.65 10.66 -22.03
N LYS A 176 0.00 9.48 -22.13
CA LYS A 176 -0.67 8.22 -22.39
C LYS A 176 -1.64 7.88 -21.27
N PHE A 177 -2.85 7.48 -21.64
CA PHE A 177 -3.78 6.85 -20.72
C PHE A 177 -3.73 5.33 -20.90
N TRP A 178 -3.40 4.61 -19.84
CA TRP A 178 -3.33 3.15 -19.85
C TRP A 178 -4.68 2.54 -19.49
N LYS A 179 -5.16 1.62 -20.31
CA LYS A 179 -6.26 0.73 -19.96
C LYS A 179 -5.71 -0.50 -19.24
N PRO A 180 -6.44 -1.07 -18.26
CA PRO A 180 -6.00 -2.28 -17.55
C PRO A 180 -5.65 -3.45 -18.46
N VAL A 181 -6.42 -3.66 -19.54
CA VAL A 181 -6.15 -4.75 -20.50
C VAL A 181 -4.83 -4.54 -21.25
N GLU A 182 -4.41 -3.29 -21.48
CA GLU A 182 -3.14 -3.01 -22.16
C GLU A 182 -1.92 -3.40 -21.33
N THR A 183 -2.02 -3.35 -20.00
CA THR A 183 -0.92 -3.80 -19.12
C THR A 183 -0.82 -5.32 -19.10
N ILE A 184 -1.95 -6.03 -19.16
CA ILE A 184 -1.97 -7.49 -19.32
C ILE A 184 -1.43 -7.92 -20.70
N ASP A 185 -1.81 -7.21 -21.76
CA ASP A 185 -1.26 -7.44 -23.10
C ASP A 185 0.25 -7.20 -23.13
N PHE A 186 0.74 -6.19 -22.41
CA PHE A 186 2.16 -5.93 -22.26
C PHE A 186 2.87 -7.10 -21.60
N VAL A 187 2.34 -7.64 -20.50
CA VAL A 187 2.87 -8.86 -19.83
C VAL A 187 2.98 -10.01 -20.80
N LYS A 188 1.88 -10.36 -21.48
CA LYS A 188 1.81 -11.48 -22.43
C LYS A 188 2.84 -11.37 -23.55
N LYS A 189 3.08 -10.15 -24.04
CA LYS A 189 3.95 -9.89 -25.20
C LYS A 189 5.42 -9.72 -24.82
N LYS A 190 5.71 -9.16 -23.65
CA LYS A 190 7.03 -8.62 -23.31
C LYS A 190 7.70 -9.31 -22.15
N MET A 191 7.01 -10.17 -21.40
CA MET A 191 7.53 -10.74 -20.17
C MET A 191 7.38 -12.25 -20.13
N GLN A 192 8.07 -12.88 -19.19
CA GLN A 192 8.08 -14.33 -19.01
C GLN A 192 7.69 -14.66 -17.58
N PRO A 193 6.80 -15.65 -17.37
CA PRO A 193 6.52 -16.15 -16.03
C PRO A 193 7.76 -16.66 -15.30
N LEU A 194 7.70 -16.62 -13.97
CA LEU A 194 8.86 -16.81 -13.10
C LEU A 194 8.93 -18.20 -12.46
N PHE A 195 7.78 -18.80 -12.16
CA PHE A 195 7.63 -20.11 -11.52
C PHE A 195 6.22 -20.64 -11.72
N ALA A 196 5.97 -21.91 -11.41
CA ALA A 196 4.63 -22.49 -11.50
C ALA A 196 3.70 -21.96 -10.38
N PRO A 197 2.40 -21.76 -10.60
CA PRO A 197 1.51 -21.20 -9.59
C PRO A 197 1.55 -21.97 -8.26
N GLY A 198 1.73 -21.23 -7.16
CA GLY A 198 1.76 -21.74 -5.79
C GLY A 198 3.09 -22.31 -5.32
N THR A 199 4.14 -22.34 -6.16
CA THR A 199 5.44 -22.93 -5.77
C THR A 199 6.43 -21.94 -5.17
N ASP A 200 6.22 -20.63 -5.34
CA ASP A 200 7.11 -19.58 -4.82
C ASP A 200 6.33 -18.27 -4.60
N TYR A 201 7.02 -17.23 -4.11
CA TYR A 201 6.49 -15.88 -3.89
C TYR A 201 7.22 -14.85 -4.74
N ARG A 202 6.46 -14.01 -5.45
CA ARG A 202 6.98 -12.80 -6.09
C ARG A 202 5.90 -11.74 -6.22
N TYR A 203 6.12 -10.64 -5.50
CA TYR A 203 5.28 -9.45 -5.59
C TYR A 203 5.19 -8.94 -7.04
N THR A 204 3.97 -8.73 -7.53
CA THR A 204 3.70 -8.12 -8.84
C THR A 204 2.37 -7.34 -8.85
N ASP A 205 2.35 -6.23 -9.56
CA ASP A 205 1.15 -5.44 -9.83
C ASP A 205 0.22 -6.10 -10.86
N THR A 206 0.73 -7.00 -11.71
CA THR A 206 -0.05 -7.74 -12.71
C THR A 206 -1.22 -8.49 -12.07
N GLU A 207 -0.99 -9.12 -10.93
CA GLU A 207 -2.01 -9.88 -10.21
C GLU A 207 -3.16 -8.99 -9.74
N TYR A 208 -2.86 -7.77 -9.31
CA TYR A 208 -3.88 -6.83 -8.84
C TYR A 208 -4.66 -6.19 -9.98
N VAL A 209 -4.07 -6.04 -11.17
CA VAL A 209 -4.82 -5.72 -12.39
C VAL A 209 -5.81 -6.85 -12.70
N LEU A 210 -5.40 -8.11 -12.64
CA LEU A 210 -6.31 -9.24 -12.86
C LEU A 210 -7.43 -9.28 -11.82
N LEU A 211 -7.14 -9.05 -10.53
CA LEU A 211 -8.16 -8.95 -9.48
C LEU A 211 -9.14 -7.80 -9.73
N GLY A 212 -8.64 -6.64 -10.17
CA GLY A 212 -9.49 -5.52 -10.59
C GLY A 212 -10.44 -5.90 -11.73
N LEU A 213 -9.95 -6.63 -12.74
CA LEU A 213 -10.77 -7.13 -13.84
C LEU A 213 -11.80 -8.16 -13.38
N ILE A 214 -11.44 -9.05 -12.45
CA ILE A 214 -12.37 -10.01 -11.83
C ILE A 214 -13.50 -9.27 -11.11
N ILE A 215 -13.17 -8.25 -10.31
CA ILE A 215 -14.19 -7.44 -9.61
C ILE A 215 -15.16 -6.83 -10.63
N GLN A 216 -14.64 -6.23 -11.72
CA GLN A 216 -15.51 -5.63 -12.74
C GLN A 216 -16.41 -6.65 -13.42
N ASN A 217 -15.87 -7.83 -13.75
CA ASN A 217 -16.64 -8.85 -14.43
C ASN A 217 -17.72 -9.47 -13.53
N VAL A 218 -17.39 -9.74 -12.27
CA VAL A 218 -18.31 -10.37 -11.31
C VAL A 218 -19.39 -9.40 -10.83
N SER A 219 -19.02 -8.14 -10.59
CA SER A 219 -19.98 -7.14 -10.08
C SER A 219 -20.75 -6.39 -11.17
N GLU A 220 -20.35 -6.55 -12.44
CA GLU A 220 -20.84 -5.76 -13.59
C GLU A 220 -20.70 -4.22 -13.39
N MET A 221 -19.75 -3.80 -12.54
CA MET A 221 -19.48 -2.40 -12.22
C MET A 221 -18.02 -2.02 -12.51
N PRO A 222 -17.73 -0.79 -12.96
CA PRO A 222 -16.36 -0.29 -12.95
C PRO A 222 -15.73 -0.37 -11.56
N LEU A 223 -14.42 -0.63 -11.48
CA LEU A 223 -13.75 -0.84 -10.20
C LEU A 223 -13.88 0.36 -9.23
N HIS A 224 -13.82 1.58 -9.77
CA HIS A 224 -13.96 2.80 -8.98
C HIS A 224 -15.38 2.95 -8.41
N ASP A 225 -16.40 2.60 -9.18
CA ASP A 225 -17.79 2.60 -8.71
C ASP A 225 -18.02 1.54 -7.63
N PHE A 226 -17.38 0.37 -7.75
CA PHE A 226 -17.41 -0.65 -6.71
C PHE A 226 -16.81 -0.11 -5.40
N PHE A 227 -15.63 0.50 -5.46
CA PHE A 227 -15.00 1.09 -4.27
C PHE A 227 -15.83 2.21 -3.67
N GLN A 228 -16.42 3.07 -4.49
CA GLN A 228 -17.29 4.14 -4.03
C GLN A 228 -18.50 3.60 -3.27
N LYS A 229 -19.23 2.66 -3.89
CA LYS A 229 -20.45 2.06 -3.34
C LYS A 229 -20.22 1.20 -2.10
N HIS A 230 -19.11 0.46 -2.05
CA HIS A 230 -18.87 -0.51 -0.98
C HIS A 230 -17.99 0.03 0.15
N PHE A 231 -17.14 1.02 -0.12
CA PHE A 231 -16.19 1.56 0.86
C PHE A 231 -16.36 3.05 1.09
N PHE A 232 -16.26 3.89 0.05
CA PHE A 232 -16.12 5.32 0.28
C PHE A 232 -17.40 5.96 0.82
N GLU A 233 -18.56 5.67 0.23
CA GLU A 233 -19.84 6.20 0.70
C GLU A 233 -20.25 5.64 2.06
N PRO A 234 -20.25 4.30 2.30
CA PRO A 234 -20.72 3.75 3.58
C PRO A 234 -19.81 4.05 4.78
N LEU A 235 -18.54 4.39 4.51
CA LEU A 235 -17.57 4.75 5.54
C LEU A 235 -17.33 6.26 5.63
N GLU A 236 -17.99 7.06 4.79
CA GLU A 236 -17.79 8.51 4.69
C GLU A 236 -16.33 8.92 4.43
N MET A 237 -15.63 8.18 3.57
CA MET A 237 -14.27 8.53 3.12
C MET A 237 -14.34 9.62 2.04
N ARG A 238 -14.67 10.84 2.46
CA ARG A 238 -15.09 11.93 1.58
C ARG A 238 -14.03 12.38 0.57
N ASN A 239 -12.75 12.13 0.85
CA ASN A 239 -11.61 12.61 0.09
C ASN A 239 -10.86 11.49 -0.64
N THR A 240 -11.45 10.30 -0.68
CA THR A 240 -10.83 9.12 -1.29
C THR A 240 -11.47 8.84 -2.65
N TYR A 241 -10.63 8.62 -3.65
CA TYR A 241 -11.06 8.36 -5.02
C TYR A 241 -9.98 7.64 -5.83
N MET A 242 -10.33 7.17 -7.01
CA MET A 242 -9.40 6.52 -7.92
C MET A 242 -8.88 7.53 -8.95
N ASN A 243 -7.57 7.76 -8.96
CA ASN A 243 -6.92 8.74 -9.83
C ASN A 243 -7.29 8.53 -11.31
N LEU A 244 -7.67 9.60 -12.00
CA LEU A 244 -8.05 9.58 -13.43
C LEU A 244 -9.21 8.62 -13.76
N ARG A 245 -10.04 8.25 -12.79
CA ARG A 245 -11.15 7.31 -12.94
C ARG A 245 -12.43 7.75 -12.23
N SER A 246 -12.31 8.37 -11.06
CA SER A 246 -13.43 8.90 -10.31
C SER A 246 -13.07 10.21 -9.61
N GLU A 247 -14.07 10.88 -9.09
CA GLU A 247 -13.93 12.08 -8.25
C GLU A 247 -14.21 11.72 -6.78
N PRO A 248 -13.72 12.52 -5.81
CA PRO A 248 -14.10 12.36 -4.40
C PRO A 248 -15.59 12.68 -4.20
N ILE A 249 -16.18 12.14 -3.12
CA ILE A 249 -17.57 12.43 -2.71
C ILE A 249 -17.74 13.94 -2.46
N GLU A 250 -16.72 14.56 -1.85
CA GLU A 250 -16.64 16.01 -1.70
C GLU A 250 -15.27 16.49 -2.17
N ALA A 251 -15.25 17.45 -3.10
CA ALA A 251 -14.02 18.10 -3.52
C ALA A 251 -13.54 19.08 -2.44
N THR A 252 -12.83 18.58 -1.42
CA THR A 252 -12.32 19.43 -0.32
C THR A 252 -11.05 20.22 -0.69
N GLY A 253 -10.49 19.99 -1.87
CA GLY A 253 -9.34 20.73 -2.38
C GLY A 253 -8.52 19.96 -3.41
N LYS A 254 -7.31 20.45 -3.62
CA LYS A 254 -6.32 19.88 -4.53
C LYS A 254 -5.57 18.72 -3.86
N THR A 255 -5.31 17.65 -4.60
CA THR A 255 -4.40 16.56 -4.22
C THR A 255 -2.97 17.04 -4.10
N SER A 256 -2.26 16.61 -3.06
CA SER A 256 -0.84 16.96 -2.88
C SER A 256 -0.02 16.50 -4.07
N GLU A 257 0.90 17.34 -4.54
CA GLU A 257 1.83 16.95 -5.60
C GLU A 257 2.63 15.71 -5.18
N LEU A 258 2.81 14.76 -6.10
CA LEU A 258 3.64 13.58 -5.88
C LEU A 258 5.01 13.85 -6.48
N TYR A 259 6.07 13.59 -5.72
CA TYR A 259 7.42 13.86 -6.17
C TYR A 259 8.26 12.59 -6.30
N ALA A 260 8.89 12.47 -7.47
CA ALA A 260 9.93 11.49 -7.77
C ALA A 260 11.29 12.22 -7.87
N GLY A 261 12.01 12.29 -6.74
CA GLY A 261 13.10 13.24 -6.59
C GLY A 261 12.57 14.68 -6.76
N ASP A 262 13.17 15.45 -7.66
CA ASP A 262 12.72 16.82 -7.96
C ASP A 262 11.57 16.89 -8.99
N PHE A 263 11.13 15.75 -9.52
CA PHE A 263 10.11 15.71 -10.56
C PHE A 263 8.70 15.59 -9.97
N GLU A 264 7.85 16.57 -10.29
CA GLU A 264 6.41 16.56 -9.98
C GLU A 264 5.68 15.60 -10.93
N ALA A 265 5.13 14.51 -10.40
CA ALA A 265 4.51 13.42 -11.15
C ALA A 265 2.98 13.36 -11.03
N SER A 266 2.33 14.15 -10.16
CA SER A 266 0.89 14.06 -9.93
C SER A 266 0.04 14.43 -11.15
N THR A 267 0.60 15.17 -12.10
CA THR A 267 -0.09 15.62 -13.32
C THR A 267 -0.01 14.65 -14.49
N LEU A 268 0.73 13.54 -14.37
CA LEU A 268 0.90 12.60 -15.48
C LEU A 268 -0.35 11.75 -15.70
N THR A 269 -0.93 11.81 -16.89
CA THR A 269 -2.01 10.91 -17.32
C THR A 269 -1.56 9.45 -17.31
N SER A 270 -0.26 9.21 -17.53
CA SER A 270 0.34 7.87 -17.55
C SER A 270 0.32 7.15 -16.20
N LEU A 271 0.11 7.86 -15.08
CA LEU A 271 -0.16 7.23 -13.77
C LEU A 271 -1.46 6.40 -13.75
N SER A 272 -2.31 6.51 -14.77
CA SER A 272 -3.45 5.61 -14.97
C SER A 272 -3.07 4.13 -15.06
N ALA A 273 -1.79 3.80 -15.24
CA ALA A 273 -1.29 2.43 -15.25
C ALA A 273 -1.30 1.73 -13.88
N ASP A 274 -1.25 2.44 -12.75
CA ASP A 274 -1.19 1.82 -11.41
C ASP A 274 -2.55 1.20 -10.98
N TRP A 275 -3.64 1.83 -11.42
CA TRP A 275 -5.03 1.34 -11.36
C TRP A 275 -5.39 0.56 -10.07
N ALA A 276 -5.75 -0.73 -10.16
CA ALA A 276 -6.22 -1.54 -9.03
C ALA A 276 -5.13 -1.86 -7.99
N GLY A 277 -3.86 -1.79 -8.40
CA GLY A 277 -2.70 -2.05 -7.55
C GLY A 277 -2.32 -0.85 -6.68
N GLY A 278 -2.50 0.36 -7.18
CA GLY A 278 -2.13 1.56 -6.42
C GLY A 278 -2.65 2.91 -6.89
N GLY A 279 -3.59 2.94 -7.83
CA GLY A 279 -4.20 4.17 -8.36
C GLY A 279 -5.16 4.90 -7.42
N LEU A 280 -5.17 4.60 -6.11
CA LEU A 280 -5.99 5.30 -5.14
C LEU A 280 -5.29 6.55 -4.59
N VAL A 281 -6.08 7.61 -4.44
CA VAL A 281 -5.74 8.83 -3.72
C VAL A 281 -6.62 8.90 -2.48
N SER A 282 -6.06 9.25 -1.32
CA SER A 282 -6.79 9.27 -0.06
C SER A 282 -6.16 10.23 0.95
N THR A 283 -6.81 10.45 2.09
CA THR A 283 -6.24 11.18 3.23
C THR A 283 -5.78 10.21 4.30
N SER A 284 -4.89 10.63 5.19
CA SER A 284 -4.47 9.77 6.31
C SER A 284 -5.66 9.39 7.21
N ASN A 285 -6.63 10.31 7.38
CA ASN A 285 -7.83 10.05 8.17
C ASN A 285 -8.77 9.04 7.50
N ASP A 286 -9.03 9.17 6.19
CA ASP A 286 -9.86 8.20 5.45
C ASP A 286 -9.23 6.80 5.47
N LEU A 287 -7.90 6.70 5.35
CA LEU A 287 -7.19 5.43 5.48
C LEU A 287 -7.34 4.80 6.87
N ILE A 288 -7.32 5.60 7.95
CA ILE A 288 -7.62 5.11 9.31
C ILE A 288 -9.06 4.59 9.39
N ILE A 289 -10.03 5.31 8.83
CA ILE A 289 -11.44 4.90 8.81
C ILE A 289 -11.60 3.55 8.12
N PHE A 290 -11.03 3.40 6.92
CA PHE A 290 -11.07 2.14 6.17
C PHE A 290 -10.41 1.00 6.95
N GLN A 291 -9.19 1.23 7.45
CA GLN A 291 -8.44 0.21 8.17
C GLN A 291 -9.17 -0.22 9.45
N HIS A 292 -9.68 0.73 10.23
CA HIS A 292 -10.44 0.43 11.43
C HIS A 292 -11.71 -0.37 11.09
N ALA A 293 -12.45 0.01 10.05
CA ALA A 293 -13.63 -0.71 9.58
C ALA A 293 -13.31 -2.14 9.12
N LEU A 294 -12.17 -2.35 8.44
CA LEU A 294 -11.70 -3.68 8.04
C LEU A 294 -11.40 -4.55 9.27
N PHE A 295 -10.62 -4.05 10.23
CA PHE A 295 -10.15 -4.84 11.38
C PHE A 295 -11.21 -5.04 12.47
N THR A 296 -12.27 -4.22 12.52
CA THR A 296 -13.39 -4.36 13.46
C THR A 296 -14.57 -5.15 12.90
N GLY A 297 -14.47 -5.61 11.66
CA GLY A 297 -15.48 -6.44 11.02
C GLY A 297 -16.68 -5.67 10.46
N LYS A 298 -16.53 -4.35 10.22
CA LYS A 298 -17.57 -3.49 9.65
C LYS A 298 -17.73 -3.69 8.13
N ILE A 299 -16.65 -4.05 7.43
CA ILE A 299 -16.65 -4.27 5.97
C ILE A 299 -16.86 -5.76 5.64
N ILE A 300 -16.10 -6.63 6.30
CA ILE A 300 -16.13 -8.09 6.14
C ILE A 300 -16.10 -8.75 7.51
N SER A 301 -16.57 -9.99 7.62
CA SER A 301 -16.55 -10.70 8.91
C SER A 301 -15.12 -10.96 9.43
N ALA A 302 -14.99 -11.11 10.75
CA ALA A 302 -13.72 -11.49 11.38
C ALA A 302 -13.18 -12.85 10.87
N LYS A 303 -14.08 -13.75 10.43
CA LYS A 303 -13.69 -15.03 9.81
C LYS A 303 -12.99 -14.79 8.47
N THR A 304 -13.54 -13.94 7.62
CA THR A 304 -12.95 -13.62 6.32
C THR A 304 -11.66 -12.82 6.47
N LEU A 305 -11.61 -11.87 7.41
CA LEU A 305 -10.37 -11.16 7.74
C LEU A 305 -9.28 -12.15 8.20
N LYS A 306 -9.61 -13.16 9.00
CA LYS A 306 -8.65 -14.21 9.38
C LYS A 306 -8.17 -15.01 8.16
N THR A 307 -9.02 -15.25 7.17
CA THR A 307 -8.62 -15.87 5.89
C THR A 307 -7.70 -14.94 5.09
N MET A 308 -7.94 -13.63 5.07
CA MET A 308 -7.01 -12.67 4.45
C MET A 308 -5.62 -12.68 5.13
N GLN A 309 -5.55 -13.12 6.38
CA GLN A 309 -4.30 -13.32 7.13
C GLN A 309 -3.73 -14.74 6.95
N ASN A 310 -4.06 -15.42 5.85
CA ASN A 310 -3.30 -16.58 5.42
C ASN A 310 -1.92 -16.10 4.97
N TRP A 311 -0.86 -16.41 5.71
CA TRP A 311 0.45 -15.80 5.52
C TRP A 311 1.37 -16.69 4.68
N VAL A 312 2.00 -16.12 3.64
CA VAL A 312 3.14 -16.71 2.93
C VAL A 312 4.42 -15.91 3.24
N PRO A 313 5.60 -16.55 3.29
CA PRO A 313 6.86 -15.82 3.50
C PRO A 313 7.16 -14.88 2.33
N GLU A 314 7.41 -13.59 2.62
CA GLU A 314 7.89 -12.61 1.63
C GLU A 314 9.41 -12.42 1.76
N THR A 315 9.87 -12.12 2.96
CA THR A 315 11.29 -12.04 3.30
C THR A 315 11.47 -12.19 4.82
N ARG A 316 12.70 -12.06 5.32
CA ARG A 316 12.95 -12.13 6.76
C ARG A 316 12.11 -11.12 7.53
N GLY A 317 11.25 -11.61 8.41
CA GLY A 317 10.40 -10.77 9.26
C GLY A 317 9.19 -10.15 8.56
N MET A 318 8.95 -10.50 7.29
CA MET A 318 7.80 -10.03 6.51
C MET A 318 7.08 -11.22 5.89
N GLU A 319 5.76 -11.21 6.02
CA GLU A 319 4.87 -12.21 5.45
C GLU A 319 3.74 -11.48 4.72
N TYR A 320 3.23 -12.09 3.65
CA TYR A 320 2.16 -11.51 2.83
C TYR A 320 0.90 -12.38 2.90
N GLY A 321 -0.26 -11.74 2.99
CA GLY A 321 -1.58 -12.38 2.99
C GLY A 321 -2.39 -11.88 1.81
N PHE A 322 -3.72 -11.85 1.91
CA PHE A 322 -4.56 -11.31 0.85
C PHE A 322 -4.55 -9.78 0.91
N GLY A 323 -3.68 -9.14 0.12
CA GLY A 323 -3.51 -7.68 0.09
C GLY A 323 -3.09 -7.05 1.42
N LEU A 324 -2.53 -7.86 2.32
CA LEU A 324 -2.05 -7.45 3.63
C LEU A 324 -0.62 -7.93 3.82
N ARG A 325 0.23 -7.07 4.35
CA ARG A 325 1.59 -7.37 4.74
C ARG A 325 1.70 -7.35 6.26
N LYS A 326 2.27 -8.41 6.83
CA LYS A 326 2.60 -8.54 8.25
C LYS A 326 4.09 -8.31 8.43
N VAL A 327 4.46 -7.35 9.27
CA VAL A 327 5.85 -6.98 9.52
C VAL A 327 6.17 -7.15 11.00
N SER A 328 7.10 -8.05 11.30
CA SER A 328 7.62 -8.28 12.65
C SER A 328 8.94 -7.55 12.84
N PHE A 329 8.91 -6.46 13.62
CA PHE A 329 10.07 -5.59 13.76
C PHE A 329 11.28 -6.29 14.39
N LYS A 330 11.05 -7.13 15.41
CA LYS A 330 12.10 -7.89 16.09
C LYS A 330 12.77 -8.93 15.18
N LYS A 331 12.01 -9.52 14.23
CA LYS A 331 12.56 -10.46 13.23
C LYS A 331 13.38 -9.72 12.17
N LEU A 332 12.95 -8.52 11.76
CA LEU A 332 13.72 -7.66 10.86
C LEU A 332 15.04 -7.24 11.50
N PHE A 333 14.98 -6.66 12.71
CA PHE A 333 16.14 -6.19 13.45
C PHE A 333 15.96 -6.47 14.95
N PRO A 334 16.85 -7.25 15.59
CA PRO A 334 16.71 -7.62 17.00
C PRO A 334 16.68 -6.46 18.00
N SER A 335 17.17 -5.28 17.60
CA SER A 335 17.16 -4.06 18.41
C SER A 335 15.82 -3.31 18.40
N LEU A 336 14.90 -3.65 17.49
CA LEU A 336 13.58 -3.05 17.41
C LEU A 336 12.62 -3.66 18.44
N PRO A 337 11.57 -2.91 18.84
CA PRO A 337 10.61 -3.42 19.81
C PRO A 337 9.89 -4.67 19.30
N ASP A 338 9.45 -5.52 20.24
CA ASP A 338 8.68 -6.72 19.95
C ASP A 338 7.22 -6.39 19.63
N LEU A 339 7.05 -5.76 18.47
CA LEU A 339 5.80 -5.34 17.87
C LEU A 339 5.69 -5.95 16.47
N THR A 340 4.43 -6.16 16.07
CA THR A 340 4.06 -6.58 14.72
C THR A 340 3.00 -5.63 14.21
N VAL A 341 3.09 -5.28 12.93
CA VAL A 341 2.08 -4.48 12.23
C VAL A 341 1.51 -5.23 11.04
N ILE A 342 0.25 -4.96 10.71
CA ILE A 342 -0.51 -5.58 9.63
C ILE A 342 -1.17 -4.49 8.80
N GLY A 343 -0.95 -4.48 7.48
CA GLY A 343 -1.46 -3.44 6.59
C GLY A 343 -0.67 -3.38 5.30
N HIS A 344 -0.38 -2.20 4.77
CA HIS A 344 0.41 -2.06 3.55
C HIS A 344 1.20 -0.74 3.50
N SER A 345 2.26 -0.73 2.69
CA SER A 345 3.06 0.46 2.37
C SER A 345 2.99 0.77 0.87
N GLY A 346 3.20 2.02 0.48
CA GLY A 346 3.28 2.46 -0.91
C GLY A 346 4.67 2.95 -1.29
N SER A 347 5.00 2.88 -2.58
CA SER A 347 6.26 3.40 -3.15
C SER A 347 6.36 4.92 -3.07
N THR A 348 5.25 5.62 -2.83
CA THR A 348 5.18 7.07 -2.58
C THR A 348 5.60 7.48 -1.16
N GLY A 349 6.11 6.54 -0.37
CA GLY A 349 6.41 6.73 1.04
C GLY A 349 5.17 6.71 1.93
N SER A 350 4.03 6.30 1.39
CA SER A 350 2.78 6.13 2.12
C SER A 350 2.75 4.83 2.92
N PHE A 351 1.97 4.81 4.00
CA PHE A 351 1.76 3.62 4.81
C PHE A 351 0.37 3.64 5.46
N MET A 352 -0.16 2.44 5.71
CA MET A 352 -1.40 2.20 6.43
C MET A 352 -1.26 0.88 7.20
N PHE A 353 -1.10 0.92 8.52
CA PHE A 353 -0.77 -0.23 9.36
C PHE A 353 -1.50 -0.23 10.71
N TYR A 354 -2.04 -1.40 11.07
CA TYR A 354 -2.57 -1.68 12.39
C TYR A 354 -1.53 -2.45 13.21
N CYS A 355 -1.33 -2.06 14.47
CA CYS A 355 -0.52 -2.77 15.46
C CYS A 355 -1.45 -3.43 16.49
N PRO A 356 -1.76 -4.74 16.35
CA PRO A 356 -2.73 -5.41 17.23
C PRO A 356 -2.34 -5.37 18.71
N LYS A 357 -1.04 -5.46 19.01
CA LYS A 357 -0.55 -5.51 20.40
C LYS A 357 -0.82 -4.21 21.17
N LEU A 358 -0.81 -3.07 20.49
CA LEU A 358 -1.05 -1.76 21.10
C LEU A 358 -2.46 -1.24 20.78
N ASP A 359 -3.20 -1.95 19.91
CA ASP A 359 -4.45 -1.48 19.33
C ASP A 359 -4.32 -0.07 18.72
N VAL A 360 -3.31 0.11 17.86
CA VAL A 360 -2.99 1.39 17.21
C VAL A 360 -3.07 1.24 15.69
N TYR A 361 -3.80 2.14 15.05
CA TYR A 361 -3.87 2.33 13.61
C TYR A 361 -3.00 3.53 13.23
N LEU A 362 -2.18 3.39 12.19
CA LEU A 362 -1.34 4.45 11.66
C LEU A 362 -1.53 4.55 10.15
N ALA A 363 -1.72 5.76 9.65
CA ALA A 363 -1.70 6.03 8.22
C ALA A 363 -1.02 7.36 7.94
N GLY A 364 -0.35 7.48 6.81
CA GLY A 364 0.37 8.71 6.49
C GLY A 364 1.33 8.55 5.33
N THR A 365 2.08 9.61 5.06
CA THR A 365 3.13 9.66 4.05
C THR A 365 4.08 10.82 4.30
N LEU A 366 5.34 10.68 3.87
CA LEU A 366 6.27 11.81 3.67
C LEU A 366 6.18 12.37 2.25
N ASN A 367 5.24 11.85 1.45
CA ASN A 367 4.85 12.25 0.10
C ASN A 367 6.03 12.44 -0.87
N GLN A 368 7.00 11.52 -0.78
CA GLN A 368 8.27 11.53 -1.49
C GLN A 368 8.70 10.09 -1.75
N THR A 369 8.94 9.72 -3.01
CA THR A 369 9.34 8.35 -3.35
C THR A 369 10.70 7.97 -2.78
N ASP A 370 11.59 8.95 -2.54
CA ASP A 370 12.91 8.71 -1.96
C ASP A 370 12.88 8.55 -0.43
N GLU A 371 11.74 8.84 0.21
CA GLU A 371 11.58 8.80 1.67
C GLU A 371 10.89 7.55 2.19
N VAL A 372 10.64 6.52 1.36
CA VAL A 372 9.96 5.26 1.77
C VAL A 372 10.58 4.66 3.03
N LYS A 373 11.92 4.59 3.09
CA LYS A 373 12.63 4.10 4.27
C LYS A 373 12.34 4.94 5.52
N ASN A 374 12.31 6.26 5.37
CA ASN A 374 12.12 7.18 6.49
C ASN A 374 10.67 7.19 6.97
N SER A 375 9.70 6.97 6.09
CA SER A 375 8.30 6.73 6.48
C SER A 375 8.15 5.49 7.37
N VAL A 376 8.83 4.39 7.03
CA VAL A 376 8.86 3.18 7.88
C VAL A 376 9.52 3.48 9.23
N VAL A 377 10.64 4.20 9.22
CA VAL A 377 11.35 4.59 10.45
C VAL A 377 10.48 5.49 11.33
N LEU A 378 9.74 6.45 10.76
CA LEU A 378 8.80 7.31 11.46
C LEU A 378 7.73 6.46 12.17
N MET A 379 7.07 5.56 11.44
CA MET A 379 6.06 4.64 11.98
C MET A 379 6.62 3.82 13.16
N VAL A 380 7.79 3.21 13.00
CA VAL A 380 8.44 2.40 14.06
C VAL A 380 8.73 3.24 15.31
N LYS A 381 9.20 4.48 15.14
CA LYS A 381 9.46 5.40 16.27
C LYS A 381 8.17 5.83 16.97
N VAL A 382 7.12 6.15 16.22
CA VAL A 382 5.80 6.49 16.79
C VAL A 382 5.27 5.32 17.61
N LEU A 383 5.26 4.10 17.06
CA LEU A 383 4.87 2.89 17.78
C LEU A 383 5.74 2.63 19.02
N SER A 384 7.03 2.95 18.95
CA SER A 384 7.93 2.84 20.10
C SER A 384 7.60 3.85 21.21
N ILE A 385 7.11 5.05 20.86
CA ILE A 385 6.61 6.05 21.82
C ILE A 385 5.34 5.53 22.47
N VAL A 386 4.35 5.09 21.67
CA VAL A 386 3.06 4.60 22.19
C VAL A 386 3.24 3.34 23.06
N ASN A 387 4.13 2.42 22.66
CA ASN A 387 4.46 1.23 23.46
C ASN A 387 5.00 1.57 24.86
N LYS A 388 5.65 2.73 25.05
CA LYS A 388 6.09 3.15 26.39
C LYS A 388 4.91 3.53 27.29
N ILE A 389 3.81 4.01 26.74
CA ILE A 389 2.57 4.32 27.49
C ILE A 389 1.92 3.01 27.99
N GLU A 390 1.81 2.03 27.09
CA GLU A 390 1.18 0.72 27.33
C GLU A 390 1.87 -0.10 28.43
N ASN A 391 3.21 -0.14 28.43
CA ASN A 391 3.96 -0.90 29.44
C ASN A 391 3.84 -0.32 30.86
N ILE A 392 3.46 0.95 30.98
CA ILE A 392 3.27 1.63 32.27
C ILE A 392 1.88 1.30 32.83
N LYS A 393 0.82 1.28 32.00
CA LYS A 393 -0.54 0.89 32.42
C LYS A 393 -0.65 -0.56 32.92
N LYS A 394 0.25 -1.46 32.49
CA LYS A 394 0.30 -2.86 32.95
C LYS A 394 1.11 -3.05 34.24
N GLN A 395 1.81 -2.03 34.70
CA GLN A 395 2.62 -2.03 35.93
C GLN A 395 1.99 -1.24 37.09
N SER A 396 1.03 -0.36 36.79
CA SER A 396 0.07 0.26 37.73
C SER A 396 -1.13 -0.65 37.97
#